data_AF-A0A329BHR5-F1
#
_entry.id   AF-A0A329BHR5-F1
#
_cell.length_a   1.000
_cell.length_b   1.000
_cell.length_c   1.000
_cell.angle_alpha   90.00
_cell.angle_beta   90.00
_cell.angle_gamma   90.00
#
_symmetry.space_group_name_H-M   'P 1'
#
loop_
_entity.id
_entity.type
_entity.pdbx_description
1 polymer ?
#
loop_
_entity_poly.entity_id
_entity_poly.type
_entity_poly.pdbx_seq_one_letter_code
_entity_poly.pdbx_strand_id
1 'polypeptide(L)'
;MSMRFSVLIITAVILLSACSGMTHDSHSRAEIAPQTPDSASSPDRAMPYQEAAGGNRTLMIDRFVQRLAAVADAGALFDVSATMHVLGIGYRAKTSDTVPLPGECRTYSDPKQETRTTVTADERGWYRNTTFGDGKWTTAQALAVSPPSIRYTVDHTIRCTDQYLIQDGTEARLQLTSLPAYACITESDVYHALPAAHPTGGGIGIPVMTSLVGYSGRTNDDIGTRLTFTFYSNSPCAVQAELQQSQKDGFRFQRALYDHELCVAEEQHDYCVAHGGPSISPADLEGISAYVDAHCPTINAMYLKEPRSGQVPPRVSLQRFRANPCGF
;
A
#
# COMPACT_ATOMS: atom_id res chain seq x y z
N MET A 1 -26.18 -6.21 54.57
CA MET A 1 -27.01 -5.08 54.10
C MET A 1 -27.39 -5.37 52.66
N SER A 2 -28.69 -5.51 52.42
CA SER A 2 -29.29 -6.01 51.18
C SER A 2 -29.57 -4.83 50.24
N MET A 3 -29.01 -4.82 49.05
CA MET A 3 -29.41 -3.92 47.97
C MET A 3 -29.93 -4.76 46.81
N ARG A 4 -31.24 -4.65 46.59
CA ARG A 4 -32.00 -5.25 45.49
C ARG A 4 -31.80 -4.36 44.26
N PHE A 5 -31.28 -4.92 43.17
CA PHE A 5 -31.40 -4.30 41.85
C PHE A 5 -32.62 -4.87 41.13
N SER A 6 -33.56 -3.98 40.84
CA SER A 6 -34.77 -4.27 40.08
C SER A 6 -34.44 -4.46 38.60
N VAL A 7 -34.98 -5.54 38.08
CA VAL A 7 -35.03 -5.96 36.68
C VAL A 7 -35.92 -4.98 35.89
N LEU A 8 -35.44 -4.50 34.74
CA LEU A 8 -36.28 -3.90 33.71
C LEU A 8 -36.12 -4.72 32.42
N ILE A 9 -37.11 -5.55 32.13
CA ILE A 9 -37.26 -6.32 30.89
C ILE A 9 -38.03 -5.43 29.91
N ILE A 10 -37.43 -5.08 28.77
CA ILE A 10 -38.15 -4.49 27.64
C ILE A 10 -38.36 -5.60 26.62
N THR A 11 -39.61 -6.07 26.55
CA THR A 11 -40.11 -7.00 25.55
C THR A 11 -40.52 -6.22 24.31
N ALA A 12 -39.80 -6.39 23.20
CA ALA A 12 -40.25 -5.92 21.88
C ALA A 12 -40.83 -7.11 21.11
N VAL A 13 -42.15 -7.08 20.95
CA VAL A 13 -42.95 -7.99 20.13
C VAL A 13 -42.97 -7.45 18.71
N ILE A 14 -42.49 -8.22 17.72
CA ILE A 14 -42.80 -7.99 16.31
C ILE A 14 -43.35 -9.30 15.73
N LEU A 15 -44.65 -9.29 15.42
CA LEU A 15 -45.35 -10.32 14.67
C LEU A 15 -45.30 -10.02 13.16
N LEU A 16 -45.10 -11.11 12.41
CA LEU A 16 -45.71 -11.50 11.13
C LEU A 16 -45.64 -10.54 9.93
N SER A 17 -45.05 -11.04 8.84
CA SER A 17 -45.86 -11.33 7.66
C SER A 17 -45.21 -12.41 6.80
N ALA A 18 -45.91 -13.55 6.68
CA ALA A 18 -45.67 -14.57 5.68
C ALA A 18 -46.53 -14.25 4.45
N CYS A 19 -45.94 -14.25 3.27
CA CYS A 19 -46.66 -14.43 2.01
C CYS A 19 -45.97 -15.54 1.22
N SER A 20 -46.71 -16.63 1.03
CA SER A 20 -46.36 -17.76 0.19
C SER A 20 -46.71 -17.49 -1.27
N GLY A 21 -45.88 -18.04 -2.17
CA GLY A 21 -46.33 -18.71 -3.40
C GLY A 21 -46.44 -17.87 -4.67
N MET A 22 -45.62 -18.20 -5.68
CA MET A 22 -46.11 -18.65 -6.98
C MET A 22 -44.97 -19.20 -7.87
N THR A 23 -45.35 -20.22 -8.62
CA THR A 23 -44.63 -21.09 -9.55
C THR A 23 -44.33 -20.46 -10.92
N HIS A 24 -43.51 -21.18 -11.71
CA HIS A 24 -43.23 -21.03 -13.16
C HIS A 24 -42.34 -19.81 -13.51
N ASP A 25 -41.26 -19.91 -14.30
CA ASP A 25 -41.18 -20.57 -15.59
C ASP A 25 -39.74 -20.87 -16.05
N SER A 26 -39.63 -21.89 -16.89
CA SER A 26 -38.48 -22.30 -17.67
C SER A 26 -38.10 -21.23 -18.70
N HIS A 27 -36.86 -20.72 -18.68
CA HIS A 27 -36.27 -20.09 -19.86
C HIS A 27 -34.78 -20.38 -19.99
N SER A 28 -34.48 -21.10 -21.08
CA SER A 28 -33.20 -21.24 -21.74
C SER A 28 -32.42 -19.93 -21.81
N ARG A 29 -31.13 -19.94 -21.47
CA ARG A 29 -30.21 -18.92 -21.98
C ARG A 29 -28.77 -19.42 -22.09
N ALA A 30 -28.38 -19.56 -23.36
CA ALA A 30 -27.10 -19.26 -23.97
C ALA A 30 -25.82 -19.68 -23.20
N GLU A 31 -25.24 -20.75 -23.72
CA GLU A 31 -23.80 -21.00 -23.78
C GLU A 31 -23.07 -19.74 -24.29
N ILE A 32 -22.37 -19.06 -23.39
CA ILE A 32 -21.47 -17.95 -23.73
C ILE A 32 -20.10 -18.57 -23.97
N ALA A 33 -19.71 -18.62 -25.25
CA ALA A 33 -18.35 -18.95 -25.65
C ALA A 33 -17.36 -17.92 -25.07
N PRO A 34 -16.15 -18.33 -24.66
CA PRO A 34 -15.14 -17.41 -24.15
C PRO A 34 -14.68 -16.48 -25.27
N GLN A 35 -14.98 -15.18 -25.12
CA GLN A 35 -14.39 -14.13 -25.94
C GLN A 35 -12.92 -14.00 -25.57
N THR A 36 -12.05 -14.30 -26.52
CA THR A 36 -10.65 -13.87 -26.53
C THR A 36 -10.57 -12.36 -26.38
N PRO A 37 -9.71 -11.80 -25.51
CA PRO A 37 -9.54 -10.37 -25.43
C PRO A 37 -8.83 -9.87 -26.69
N ASP A 38 -9.62 -9.27 -27.58
CA ASP A 38 -9.14 -8.54 -28.74
C ASP A 38 -8.20 -7.41 -28.29
N SER A 39 -7.08 -7.35 -28.99
CA SER A 39 -6.08 -6.31 -28.92
C SER A 39 -6.71 -4.97 -29.28
N ALA A 40 -7.00 -4.13 -28.28
CA ALA A 40 -7.44 -2.76 -28.50
C ALA A 40 -6.24 -1.90 -28.94
N SER A 41 -6.14 -1.72 -30.25
CA SER A 41 -5.35 -0.68 -30.91
C SER A 41 -6.06 0.68 -30.82
N SER A 42 -5.43 1.70 -30.25
CA SER A 42 -5.05 2.93 -30.99
C SER A 42 -4.38 3.93 -30.03
N PRO A 43 -3.24 4.53 -30.40
CA PRO A 43 -2.48 5.42 -29.54
C PRO A 43 -3.07 6.83 -29.60
N ASP A 44 -3.66 7.28 -28.50
CA ASP A 44 -3.78 8.72 -28.30
C ASP A 44 -2.38 9.31 -28.27
N ARG A 45 -2.17 10.22 -29.20
CA ARG A 45 -0.90 10.82 -29.58
C ARG A 45 -0.31 11.53 -28.35
N ALA A 46 0.58 10.83 -27.62
CA ALA A 46 1.40 11.43 -26.59
C ALA A 46 2.02 12.72 -27.17
N MET A 47 1.72 13.87 -26.54
CA MET A 47 2.30 15.14 -26.98
C MET A 47 3.83 14.99 -27.00
N PRO A 48 4.50 15.25 -28.13
CA PRO A 48 5.94 15.15 -28.19
C PRO A 48 6.52 16.18 -27.22
N TYR A 49 7.20 15.69 -26.18
CA TYR A 49 8.02 16.53 -25.30
C TYR A 49 9.17 17.11 -26.15
N GLN A 50 8.97 18.33 -26.66
CA GLN A 50 10.05 19.12 -27.22
C GLN A 50 10.86 19.69 -26.04
N GLU A 51 11.95 19.01 -25.76
CA GLU A 51 13.02 19.48 -24.91
C GLU A 51 13.57 20.77 -25.56
N ALA A 52 13.29 21.92 -24.96
CA ALA A 52 13.92 23.16 -25.38
C ALA A 52 15.42 23.00 -25.12
N ALA A 53 16.21 22.85 -26.18
CA ALA A 53 17.66 22.84 -26.13
C ALA A 53 18.12 24.16 -25.48
N GLY A 54 18.52 24.09 -24.20
CA GLY A 54 18.82 25.24 -23.34
C GLY A 54 17.92 25.41 -22.10
N GLY A 55 17.05 24.44 -21.79
CA GLY A 55 16.07 24.53 -20.71
C GLY A 55 16.63 24.75 -19.30
N ASN A 56 15.91 25.51 -18.49
CA ASN A 56 16.21 25.73 -17.08
C ASN A 56 16.12 24.39 -16.29
N ARG A 57 17.25 23.90 -15.73
CA ARG A 57 17.33 22.67 -14.91
C ARG A 57 16.23 22.62 -13.85
N THR A 58 16.04 23.70 -13.12
CA THR A 58 15.04 23.80 -12.05
C THR A 58 13.64 23.55 -12.59
N LEU A 59 13.27 24.19 -13.70
CA LEU A 59 11.95 23.97 -14.32
C LEU A 59 11.74 22.52 -14.78
N MET A 60 12.80 21.85 -15.25
CA MET A 60 12.73 20.43 -15.63
C MET A 60 12.50 19.53 -14.42
N ILE A 61 13.23 19.78 -13.32
CA ILE A 61 13.08 19.02 -12.07
C ILE A 61 11.72 19.31 -11.43
N ASP A 62 11.26 20.56 -11.41
CA ASP A 62 9.95 20.92 -10.88
C ASP A 62 8.84 20.18 -11.62
N ARG A 63 8.87 20.18 -12.96
CA ARG A 63 7.90 19.44 -13.78
C ARG A 63 7.96 17.93 -13.56
N PHE A 64 9.17 17.39 -13.37
CA PHE A 64 9.36 15.98 -13.03
C PHE A 64 8.67 15.64 -11.70
N VAL A 65 9.02 16.38 -10.64
CA VAL A 65 8.51 16.13 -9.29
C VAL A 65 7.00 16.36 -9.23
N GLN A 66 6.49 17.45 -9.82
CA GLN A 66 5.06 17.75 -9.89
C GLN A 66 4.27 16.68 -10.64
N ARG A 67 4.84 16.09 -11.69
CA ARG A 67 4.19 14.99 -12.43
C ARG A 67 4.05 13.75 -11.55
N LEU A 68 5.07 13.40 -10.76
CA LEU A 68 4.97 12.29 -9.82
C LEU A 68 3.98 12.59 -8.68
N ALA A 69 3.97 13.81 -8.15
CA ALA A 69 3.01 14.24 -7.16
C ALA A 69 1.57 14.20 -7.69
N ALA A 70 1.32 14.61 -8.93
CA ALA A 70 0.00 14.50 -9.56
C ALA A 70 -0.52 13.05 -9.62
N VAL A 71 0.37 12.07 -9.86
CA VAL A 71 0.00 10.64 -9.77
C VAL A 71 -0.32 10.26 -8.32
N ALA A 72 0.50 10.73 -7.36
CA ALA A 72 0.27 10.47 -5.94
C ALA A 72 -1.07 11.03 -5.45
N ASP A 73 -1.42 12.24 -5.87
CA ASP A 73 -2.63 12.98 -5.49
C ASP A 73 -3.88 12.44 -6.17
N ALA A 74 -3.73 11.86 -7.38
CA ALA A 74 -4.84 11.16 -8.03
C ALA A 74 -5.26 9.91 -7.23
N GLY A 75 -4.29 9.20 -6.64
CA GLY A 75 -4.53 7.92 -5.95
C GLY A 75 -5.04 6.83 -6.90
N ALA A 76 -4.55 6.85 -8.15
CA ALA A 76 -5.03 6.01 -9.24
C ALA A 76 -4.01 4.95 -9.69
N LEU A 77 -3.01 4.60 -8.86
CA LEU A 77 -1.96 3.62 -9.22
C LEU A 77 -2.50 2.19 -9.41
N PHE A 78 -3.76 1.90 -9.05
CA PHE A 78 -4.42 0.65 -9.43
C PHE A 78 -4.99 0.68 -10.86
N ASP A 79 -5.23 1.88 -11.39
CA ASP A 79 -5.62 2.11 -12.78
C ASP A 79 -4.38 2.48 -13.60
N VAL A 80 -3.85 1.47 -14.29
CA VAL A 80 -2.65 1.62 -15.14
C VAL A 80 -2.87 2.70 -16.20
N SER A 81 -4.04 2.72 -16.83
CA SER A 81 -4.34 3.65 -17.93
C SER A 81 -4.37 5.09 -17.44
N ALA A 82 -5.07 5.34 -16.33
CA ALA A 82 -5.12 6.67 -15.71
C ALA A 82 -3.73 7.13 -15.25
N THR A 83 -2.96 6.23 -14.63
CA THR A 83 -1.58 6.52 -14.18
C THR A 83 -0.67 6.89 -15.34
N MET A 84 -0.65 6.07 -16.40
CA MET A 84 0.21 6.31 -17.55
C MET A 84 -0.23 7.54 -18.36
N HIS A 85 -1.53 7.86 -18.36
CA HIS A 85 -2.05 9.11 -18.93
C HIS A 85 -1.53 10.34 -18.18
N VAL A 86 -1.60 10.37 -16.84
CA VAL A 86 -1.03 11.47 -16.03
C VAL A 86 0.47 11.59 -16.24
N LEU A 87 1.18 10.46 -16.33
CA LEU A 87 2.60 10.45 -16.65
C LEU A 87 2.89 10.88 -18.09
N GLY A 88 1.93 10.82 -19.00
CA GLY A 88 2.14 11.09 -20.43
C GLY A 88 3.17 10.14 -21.05
N ILE A 89 3.12 8.86 -20.70
CA ILE A 89 4.05 7.82 -21.17
C ILE A 89 3.25 6.71 -21.86
N GLY A 90 3.62 6.38 -23.11
CA GLY A 90 3.08 5.20 -23.79
C GLY A 90 3.50 3.91 -23.07
N TYR A 91 2.68 2.88 -23.11
CA TYR A 91 2.94 1.67 -22.32
C TYR A 91 2.36 0.41 -22.94
N ARG A 92 2.89 -0.72 -22.47
CA ARG A 92 2.28 -2.04 -22.62
C ARG A 92 2.13 -2.66 -21.24
N ALA A 93 0.94 -3.14 -20.92
CA ALA A 93 0.66 -3.86 -19.69
C ALA A 93 0.48 -5.35 -20.00
N LYS A 94 1.03 -6.20 -19.12
CA LYS A 94 0.80 -7.64 -19.15
C LYS A 94 0.38 -8.08 -17.75
N THR A 95 -0.81 -8.63 -17.65
CA THR A 95 -1.29 -9.29 -16.43
C THR A 95 -0.93 -10.77 -16.53
N SER A 96 -0.22 -11.29 -15.52
CA SER A 96 -0.02 -12.73 -15.40
C SER A 96 -1.36 -13.41 -15.15
N ASP A 97 -1.56 -14.59 -15.71
CA ASP A 97 -2.69 -15.42 -15.32
C ASP A 97 -2.66 -15.63 -13.81
N THR A 98 -3.85 -15.67 -13.22
CA THR A 98 -4.01 -16.01 -11.82
C THR A 98 -3.43 -17.40 -11.57
N VAL A 99 -2.33 -17.48 -10.84
CA VAL A 99 -1.75 -18.77 -10.45
C VAL A 99 -2.36 -19.16 -9.10
N PRO A 100 -3.25 -20.17 -9.04
CA PRO A 100 -3.56 -20.81 -7.76
C PRO A 100 -2.28 -21.46 -7.26
N LEU A 101 -1.77 -20.98 -6.14
CA LEU A 101 -0.64 -21.58 -5.46
C LEU A 101 -1.11 -22.87 -4.77
N PRO A 102 -0.21 -23.83 -4.46
CA PRO A 102 -0.60 -25.16 -4.00
C PRO A 102 -1.67 -25.11 -2.89
N GLY A 103 -2.70 -25.96 -2.99
CA GLY A 103 -3.89 -25.92 -2.12
C GLY A 103 -3.64 -26.13 -0.63
N GLU A 104 -2.40 -26.44 -0.23
CA GLU A 104 -1.99 -26.51 1.16
C GLU A 104 -1.19 -25.26 1.52
N CYS A 105 -1.84 -24.35 2.26
CA CYS A 105 -1.19 -23.21 2.90
C CYS A 105 -0.12 -23.72 3.87
N ARG A 106 1.15 -23.71 3.46
CA ARG A 106 2.27 -24.23 4.28
C ARG A 106 2.69 -23.24 5.36
N THR A 107 2.58 -21.94 5.09
CA THR A 107 2.91 -20.87 6.03
C THR A 107 1.87 -19.76 6.00
N TYR A 108 1.81 -18.96 7.07
CA TYR A 108 0.92 -17.80 7.18
C TYR A 108 1.21 -16.71 6.14
N SER A 109 2.42 -16.69 5.58
CA SER A 109 2.85 -15.71 4.57
C SER A 109 2.52 -16.11 3.14
N ASP A 110 2.17 -17.38 2.90
CA ASP A 110 1.95 -17.89 1.53
C ASP A 110 0.71 -17.24 0.90
N PRO A 111 0.84 -16.67 -0.31
CA PRO A 111 -0.32 -16.30 -1.07
C PRO A 111 -1.07 -17.58 -1.48
N LYS A 112 -2.39 -17.56 -1.36
CA LYS A 112 -3.29 -18.55 -1.95
C LYS A 112 -3.45 -18.29 -3.45
N GLN A 113 -3.48 -17.01 -3.82
CA GLN A 113 -3.64 -16.54 -5.18
C GLN A 113 -2.85 -15.24 -5.36
N GLU A 114 -2.14 -15.12 -6.48
CA GLU A 114 -1.46 -13.88 -6.85
C GLU A 114 -1.74 -13.58 -8.33
N THR A 115 -2.08 -12.32 -8.60
CA THR A 115 -2.22 -11.79 -9.96
C THR A 115 -1.38 -10.51 -10.04
N ARG A 116 -0.42 -10.48 -10.97
CA ARG A 116 0.49 -9.34 -11.15
C ARG A 116 0.30 -8.74 -12.52
N THR A 117 0.00 -7.45 -12.56
CA THR A 117 0.10 -6.64 -13.79
C THR A 117 1.46 -5.96 -13.82
N THR A 118 2.27 -6.28 -14.82
CA THR A 118 3.55 -5.61 -15.08
C THR A 118 3.37 -4.64 -16.24
N VAL A 119 3.83 -3.41 -16.07
CA VAL A 119 3.74 -2.37 -17.08
C VAL A 119 5.14 -2.02 -17.57
N THR A 120 5.32 -2.14 -18.87
CA THR A 120 6.53 -1.72 -19.59
C THR A 120 6.25 -0.38 -20.25
N ALA A 121 6.96 0.66 -19.82
CA ALA A 121 6.92 1.97 -20.45
C ALA A 121 7.60 1.93 -21.84
N ASP A 122 7.06 2.69 -22.79
CA ASP A 122 7.64 2.83 -24.12
C ASP A 122 8.91 3.69 -24.07
N GLU A 123 9.95 3.28 -24.82
CA GLU A 123 11.28 3.90 -24.85
C GLU A 123 11.28 5.36 -25.37
N ARG A 124 10.17 5.86 -25.94
CA ARG A 124 10.03 7.23 -26.45
C ARG A 124 9.54 8.23 -25.39
N GLY A 125 9.51 7.84 -24.12
CA GLY A 125 9.09 8.68 -23.00
C GLY A 125 10.00 9.89 -22.75
N TRP A 126 9.53 10.78 -21.87
CA TRP A 126 10.30 11.94 -21.40
C TRP A 126 11.39 11.56 -20.39
N TYR A 127 11.30 10.37 -19.76
CA TYR A 127 12.27 9.90 -18.77
C TYR A 127 13.43 9.18 -19.46
N ARG A 128 14.47 9.93 -19.81
CA ARG A 128 15.66 9.48 -20.54
C ARG A 128 16.89 10.28 -20.11
N ASN A 129 18.09 9.89 -20.55
CA ASN A 129 19.30 10.67 -20.28
C ASN A 129 19.12 12.13 -20.73
N THR A 130 19.54 13.07 -19.89
CA THR A 130 19.56 14.50 -20.25
C THR A 130 20.95 15.09 -20.06
N THR A 131 21.17 16.31 -20.54
CA THR A 131 22.43 17.05 -20.30
C THR A 131 22.66 17.42 -18.84
N PHE A 132 21.64 17.30 -17.98
CA PHE A 132 21.76 17.50 -16.53
C PHE A 132 22.16 16.22 -15.78
N GLY A 133 22.24 15.09 -16.49
CA GLY A 133 22.67 13.80 -15.95
C GLY A 133 24.19 13.61 -15.88
N ASP A 134 24.96 14.41 -16.61
CA ASP A 134 26.41 14.26 -16.73
C ASP A 134 27.17 15.50 -16.25
N GLY A 135 28.08 15.30 -15.30
CA GLY A 135 29.17 16.25 -15.07
C GLY A 135 29.61 16.38 -13.61
N LYS A 136 30.68 15.65 -13.25
CA LYS A 136 31.58 15.90 -12.10
C LYS A 136 31.18 15.38 -10.72
N TRP A 137 30.64 14.17 -10.60
CA TRP A 137 30.57 13.51 -9.28
C TRP A 137 31.74 12.55 -9.10
N THR A 138 32.60 12.89 -8.15
CA THR A 138 33.82 12.16 -7.82
C THR A 138 33.49 10.84 -7.13
N THR A 139 33.91 9.74 -7.75
CA THR A 139 34.34 8.48 -7.11
C THR A 139 33.33 7.61 -6.35
N ALA A 140 32.04 7.97 -6.24
CA ALA A 140 31.04 7.09 -5.64
C ALA A 140 30.01 6.56 -6.66
N GLN A 141 30.34 5.36 -7.17
CA GLN A 141 29.43 4.27 -7.54
C GLN A 141 28.82 4.25 -8.96
N ALA A 142 29.04 3.09 -9.59
CA ALA A 142 28.63 2.65 -10.93
C ALA A 142 27.11 2.61 -11.21
N LEU A 143 26.30 3.36 -10.46
CA LEU A 143 24.85 3.45 -10.66
C LEU A 143 24.45 4.44 -11.75
N ALA A 144 25.37 5.34 -12.13
CA ALA A 144 25.23 6.20 -13.31
C ALA A 144 25.36 5.44 -14.66
N VAL A 145 25.59 4.12 -14.65
CA VAL A 145 25.82 3.33 -15.88
C VAL A 145 24.51 2.83 -16.49
N SER A 146 23.44 2.70 -15.70
CA SER A 146 22.17 2.18 -16.22
C SER A 146 21.30 3.31 -16.76
N PRO A 147 20.68 3.17 -17.94
CA PRO A 147 19.75 4.16 -18.45
C PRO A 147 18.56 4.35 -17.49
N PRO A 148 17.98 5.56 -17.39
CA PRO A 148 16.71 5.82 -16.74
C PRO A 148 15.67 4.79 -17.14
N SER A 149 15.07 4.13 -16.15
CA SER A 149 14.08 3.08 -16.38
C SER A 149 12.89 3.23 -15.46
N ILE A 150 11.73 2.81 -15.95
CA ILE A 150 10.48 2.80 -15.21
C ILE A 150 10.08 1.34 -14.98
N ARG A 151 9.77 1.00 -13.73
CA ARG A 151 9.19 -0.29 -13.37
C ARG A 151 7.86 -0.04 -12.70
N TYR A 152 6.80 -0.63 -13.22
CA TYR A 152 5.47 -0.47 -12.64
C TYR A 152 4.77 -1.82 -12.52
N THR A 153 4.37 -2.14 -11.29
CA THR A 153 3.58 -3.34 -10.97
C THR A 153 2.31 -2.99 -10.22
N VAL A 154 1.27 -3.78 -10.45
CA VAL A 154 0.07 -3.85 -9.64
C VAL A 154 -0.11 -5.31 -9.21
N ASP A 155 -0.02 -5.55 -7.92
CA ASP A 155 -0.06 -6.86 -7.29
C ASP A 155 -1.38 -7.02 -6.55
N HIS A 156 -2.20 -7.97 -6.98
CA HIS A 156 -3.38 -8.44 -6.27
C HIS A 156 -3.06 -9.77 -5.60
N THR A 157 -3.21 -9.83 -4.28
CA THR A 157 -2.83 -10.98 -3.47
C THR A 157 -4.00 -11.41 -2.60
N ILE A 158 -4.39 -12.69 -2.71
CA ILE A 158 -5.24 -13.35 -1.73
C ILE A 158 -4.37 -14.26 -0.89
N ARG A 159 -4.38 -14.07 0.42
CA ARG A 159 -3.56 -14.77 1.40
C ARG A 159 -4.27 -15.97 2.00
N CYS A 160 -3.47 -16.92 2.43
CA CYS A 160 -3.95 -18.09 3.16
C CYS A 160 -4.49 -17.76 4.54
N THR A 161 -3.84 -16.84 5.25
CA THR A 161 -4.25 -16.40 6.58
C THR A 161 -4.52 -14.91 6.57
N ASP A 162 -5.29 -14.50 7.56
CA ASP A 162 -5.80 -13.15 7.72
C ASP A 162 -5.41 -12.56 9.10
N GLN A 163 -4.55 -13.29 9.82
CA GLN A 163 -4.16 -13.07 11.20
C GLN A 163 -3.41 -11.73 11.38
N TYR A 164 -2.59 -11.34 10.40
CA TYR A 164 -1.74 -10.13 10.50
C TYR A 164 -1.91 -9.12 9.36
N LEU A 165 -2.71 -9.43 8.33
CA LEU A 165 -2.92 -8.60 7.14
C LEU A 165 -4.33 -8.81 6.61
N ILE A 166 -4.80 -7.90 5.74
CA ILE A 166 -5.99 -8.19 4.92
C ILE A 166 -5.75 -9.44 4.09
N GLN A 167 -6.79 -10.28 4.03
CA GLN A 167 -6.72 -11.52 3.28
C GLN A 167 -6.71 -11.25 1.77
N ASP A 168 -7.48 -10.27 1.32
CA ASP A 168 -7.58 -9.84 -0.07
C ASP A 168 -7.06 -8.40 -0.16
N GLY A 169 -5.93 -8.20 -0.83
CA GLY A 169 -5.24 -6.93 -0.88
C GLY A 169 -4.62 -6.63 -2.23
N THR A 170 -4.62 -5.33 -2.57
CA THR A 170 -3.99 -4.78 -3.77
C THR A 170 -2.93 -3.76 -3.38
N GLU A 171 -1.77 -3.85 -4.03
CA GLU A 171 -0.67 -2.92 -3.90
C GLU A 171 -0.10 -2.58 -5.28
N ALA A 172 0.24 -1.32 -5.51
CA ALA A 172 0.86 -0.87 -6.73
C ALA A 172 2.13 -0.10 -6.43
N ARG A 173 3.16 -0.32 -7.25
CA ARG A 173 4.47 0.33 -7.13
C ARG A 173 4.95 0.77 -8.50
N LEU A 174 5.25 2.07 -8.62
CA LEU A 174 5.86 2.69 -9.78
C LEU A 174 7.21 3.28 -9.37
N GLN A 175 8.29 2.68 -9.86
CA GLN A 175 9.67 3.04 -9.57
C GLN A 175 10.33 3.68 -10.79
N LEU A 176 10.97 4.82 -10.57
CA LEU A 176 11.85 5.49 -11.52
C LEU A 176 13.28 5.33 -11.02
N THR A 177 14.08 4.53 -11.72
CA THR A 177 15.46 4.22 -11.34
C THR A 177 16.45 5.00 -12.18
N SER A 178 17.70 5.07 -11.71
CA SER A 178 18.79 5.80 -12.39
C SER A 178 18.50 7.28 -12.56
N LEU A 179 17.86 7.88 -11.55
CA LEU A 179 17.62 9.33 -11.52
C LEU A 179 18.86 10.16 -11.84
N PRO A 180 20.09 9.83 -11.37
CA PRO A 180 21.28 10.63 -11.68
C PRO A 180 21.58 10.73 -13.18
N ALA A 181 21.22 9.73 -13.99
CA ALA A 181 21.38 9.79 -15.44
C ALA A 181 20.30 10.65 -16.13
N TYR A 182 19.12 10.79 -15.50
CA TYR A 182 18.08 11.74 -15.92
C TYR A 182 18.47 13.17 -15.51
N ALA A 183 18.67 13.40 -14.21
CA ALA A 183 19.16 14.64 -13.63
C ALA A 183 19.62 14.40 -12.19
N CYS A 184 20.66 15.09 -11.72
CA CYS A 184 20.90 15.14 -10.28
C CYS A 184 19.76 15.92 -9.60
N ILE A 185 18.85 15.24 -8.91
CA ILE A 185 17.77 15.85 -8.11
C ILE A 185 18.21 15.82 -6.65
N THR A 186 18.35 16.97 -5.99
CA THR A 186 18.73 17.04 -4.58
C THR A 186 17.52 17.07 -3.65
N GLU A 187 17.73 16.86 -2.34
CA GLU A 187 16.66 17.06 -1.35
C GLU A 187 16.07 18.47 -1.43
N SER A 188 16.92 19.50 -1.63
CA SER A 188 16.45 20.88 -1.77
C SER A 188 15.57 21.09 -3.00
N ASP A 189 15.87 20.42 -4.12
CA ASP A 189 15.01 20.47 -5.30
C ASP A 189 13.65 19.82 -5.00
N VAL A 190 13.63 18.70 -4.25
CA VAL A 190 12.38 18.03 -3.83
C VAL A 190 11.55 18.95 -2.92
N TYR A 191 12.14 19.54 -1.88
CA TYR A 191 11.42 20.46 -0.99
C TYR A 191 10.95 21.74 -1.70
N HIS A 192 11.71 22.20 -2.69
CA HIS A 192 11.31 23.34 -3.51
C HIS A 192 10.05 23.03 -4.33
N ALA A 193 10.04 21.89 -5.02
CA ALA A 193 8.90 21.47 -5.85
C ALA A 193 7.72 20.93 -5.03
N LEU A 194 7.97 20.36 -3.85
CA LEU A 194 6.98 19.79 -2.92
C LEU A 194 7.24 20.28 -1.48
N PRO A 195 6.72 21.46 -1.10
CA PRO A 195 6.92 22.01 0.24
C PRO A 195 6.36 21.15 1.39
N ALA A 196 5.44 20.23 1.10
CA ALA A 196 4.88 19.29 2.08
C ALA A 196 5.69 17.98 2.20
N ALA A 197 6.71 17.80 1.36
CA ALA A 197 7.63 16.68 1.50
C ALA A 197 8.44 16.82 2.79
N HIS A 198 8.78 15.69 3.41
CA HIS A 198 9.49 15.63 4.67
C HIS A 198 10.42 14.43 4.73
N PRO A 199 11.48 14.46 5.56
CA PRO A 199 12.27 13.27 5.85
C PRO A 199 11.37 12.16 6.37
N THR A 200 11.40 11.01 5.71
CA THR A 200 10.75 9.79 6.18
C THR A 200 11.81 8.89 6.80
N GLY A 201 11.54 8.36 8.00
CA GLY A 201 12.47 7.45 8.66
C GLY A 201 12.75 6.23 7.79
N GLY A 202 13.99 5.73 7.83
CA GLY A 202 14.33 4.46 7.17
C GLY A 202 13.52 3.32 7.79
N GLY A 203 12.79 2.56 6.96
CA GLY A 203 12.17 1.31 7.38
C GLY A 203 13.21 0.29 7.84
N ILE A 204 12.77 -0.73 8.56
CA ILE A 204 13.63 -1.87 8.93
C ILE A 204 14.20 -2.50 7.63
N GLY A 205 15.53 -2.62 7.55
CA GLY A 205 16.23 -3.18 6.38
C GLY A 205 16.72 -2.14 5.37
N ILE A 206 16.43 -0.85 5.59
CA ILE A 206 17.02 0.23 4.81
C ILE A 206 18.47 0.43 5.26
N PRO A 207 19.46 0.45 4.35
CA PRO A 207 20.86 0.66 4.73
C PRO A 207 20.99 1.94 5.55
N VAL A 208 21.79 1.91 6.62
CA VAL A 208 22.10 3.11 7.44
C VAL A 208 22.66 4.26 6.58
N MET A 209 23.05 3.96 5.34
CA MET A 209 23.57 4.87 4.34
C MET A 209 22.51 5.43 3.37
N THR A 210 21.22 5.43 3.70
CA THR A 210 20.20 6.07 2.85
C THR A 210 19.33 7.06 3.62
N SER A 211 19.07 8.21 2.99
CA SER A 211 18.06 9.20 3.41
C SER A 211 16.83 9.04 2.50
N LEU A 212 15.63 9.17 3.08
CA LEU A 212 14.37 9.13 2.34
C LEU A 212 13.62 10.43 2.53
N VAL A 213 13.20 11.07 1.43
CA VAL A 213 12.28 12.20 1.45
C VAL A 213 10.94 11.75 0.90
N GLY A 214 9.90 11.80 1.72
CA GLY A 214 8.57 11.32 1.38
C GLY A 214 7.54 12.45 1.25
N TYR A 215 6.53 12.20 0.43
CA TYR A 215 5.36 13.02 0.23
C TYR A 215 4.11 12.13 0.29
N SER A 216 3.17 12.49 1.16
CA SER A 216 1.88 11.80 1.27
C SER A 216 0.92 12.36 0.23
N GLY A 217 0.52 11.50 -0.71
CA GLY A 217 -0.51 11.83 -1.71
C GLY A 217 -1.91 11.54 -1.17
N ARG A 218 -2.78 11.04 -2.05
CA ARG A 218 -4.17 10.72 -1.67
C ARG A 218 -4.24 9.63 -0.62
N THR A 219 -5.04 9.88 0.41
CA THR A 219 -5.44 8.84 1.38
C THR A 219 -6.94 8.93 1.60
N ASN A 220 -7.62 7.79 1.55
CA ASN A 220 -9.03 7.64 1.87
C ASN A 220 -9.23 6.34 2.67
N ASP A 221 -10.47 5.89 2.84
CA ASP A 221 -10.77 4.65 3.56
C ASP A 221 -10.15 3.40 2.93
N ASP A 222 -10.07 3.34 1.60
CA ASP A 222 -9.69 2.12 0.89
C ASP A 222 -8.21 2.08 0.50
N ILE A 223 -7.54 3.23 0.39
CA ILE A 223 -6.15 3.34 -0.08
C ILE A 223 -5.39 4.47 0.61
N GLY A 224 -4.07 4.32 0.66
CA GLY A 224 -3.14 5.43 0.83
C GLY A 224 -2.08 5.40 -0.28
N THR A 225 -1.62 6.59 -0.67
CA THR A 225 -0.61 6.79 -1.71
C THR A 225 0.55 7.64 -1.18
N ARG A 226 1.78 7.25 -1.52
CA ARG A 226 3.01 7.97 -1.14
C ARG A 226 4.00 8.04 -2.29
N LEU A 227 4.74 9.13 -2.33
CA LEU A 227 5.90 9.34 -3.20
C LEU A 227 7.15 9.42 -2.31
N THR A 228 8.18 8.64 -2.62
CA THR A 228 9.42 8.59 -1.86
C THR A 228 10.62 8.79 -2.79
N PHE A 229 11.53 9.67 -2.41
CA PHE A 229 12.84 9.83 -3.03
C PHE A 229 13.91 9.20 -2.16
N THR A 230 14.76 8.38 -2.76
CA THR A 230 15.86 7.70 -2.07
C THR A 230 17.19 8.38 -2.41
N PHE A 231 17.95 8.72 -1.38
CA PHE A 231 19.29 9.30 -1.46
C PHE A 231 20.29 8.37 -0.77
N TYR A 232 21.49 8.21 -1.31
CA TYR A 232 22.59 7.57 -0.58
C TYR A 232 23.38 8.62 0.22
N SER A 233 23.93 8.24 1.37
CA SER A 233 24.65 9.14 2.27
C SER A 233 25.90 9.78 1.64
N ASN A 234 26.42 9.20 0.57
CA ASN A 234 27.56 9.67 -0.19
C ASN A 234 27.19 10.38 -1.51
N SER A 235 25.90 10.62 -1.77
CA SER A 235 25.42 11.27 -2.99
C SER A 235 24.36 12.32 -2.64
N PRO A 236 24.54 13.59 -3.06
CA PRO A 236 23.49 14.60 -2.91
C PRO A 236 22.32 14.38 -3.89
N CYS A 237 22.50 13.54 -4.91
CA CYS A 237 21.48 13.24 -5.91
C CYS A 237 20.64 12.04 -5.49
N ALA A 238 19.32 12.14 -5.64
CA ALA A 238 18.40 11.03 -5.53
C ALA A 238 18.77 9.94 -6.54
N VAL A 239 18.69 8.68 -6.12
CA VAL A 239 18.98 7.50 -6.97
C VAL A 239 17.72 6.87 -7.55
N GLN A 240 16.61 7.00 -6.83
CA GLN A 240 15.30 6.48 -7.19
C GLN A 240 14.18 7.38 -6.68
N ALA A 241 13.07 7.42 -7.42
CA ALA A 241 11.78 7.86 -6.95
C ALA A 241 10.80 6.69 -7.01
N GLU A 242 9.96 6.53 -5.99
CA GLU A 242 8.96 5.47 -5.91
C GLU A 242 7.61 6.04 -5.53
N LEU A 243 6.60 5.73 -6.34
CA LEU A 243 5.20 5.91 -6.03
C LEU A 243 4.65 4.56 -5.57
N GLN A 244 4.00 4.55 -4.41
CA GLN A 244 3.34 3.37 -3.87
C GLN A 244 1.90 3.71 -3.51
N GLN A 245 0.98 2.81 -3.85
CA GLN A 245 -0.40 2.83 -3.39
C GLN A 245 -0.74 1.48 -2.79
N SER A 246 -1.31 1.48 -1.59
CA SER A 246 -1.68 0.24 -0.90
C SER A 246 -3.02 0.38 -0.22
N GLN A 247 -3.82 -0.70 -0.24
CA GLN A 247 -5.01 -0.77 0.59
C GLN A 247 -4.70 -0.81 2.09
N LYS A 248 -3.49 -1.25 2.44
CA LYS A 248 -3.01 -1.26 3.84
C LYS A 248 -2.73 0.14 4.37
N ASP A 249 -2.63 1.14 3.50
CA ASP A 249 -2.43 2.53 3.92
C ASP A 249 -3.77 3.30 4.01
N GLY A 250 -4.89 2.66 3.67
CA GLY A 250 -6.23 3.25 3.76
C GLY A 250 -6.77 3.31 5.19
N PHE A 251 -7.59 4.32 5.49
CA PHE A 251 -8.10 4.56 6.85
C PHE A 251 -8.92 3.38 7.39
N ARG A 252 -9.64 2.63 6.54
CA ARG A 252 -10.41 1.47 6.96
C ARG A 252 -9.52 0.35 7.47
N PHE A 253 -8.42 0.06 6.76
CA PHE A 253 -7.45 -0.90 7.24
C PHE A 253 -6.78 -0.43 8.52
N GLN A 254 -6.38 0.84 8.57
CA GLN A 254 -5.69 1.39 9.72
C GLN A 254 -6.58 1.41 10.98
N ARG A 255 -7.90 1.62 10.85
CA ARG A 255 -8.85 1.44 11.96
C ARG A 255 -8.94 -0.02 12.42
N ALA A 256 -9.09 -0.96 11.49
CA ALA A 256 -9.09 -2.39 11.82
C ALA A 256 -7.80 -2.85 12.49
N LEU A 257 -6.65 -2.33 12.04
CA LEU A 257 -5.35 -2.58 12.67
C LEU A 257 -5.32 -2.00 14.08
N TYR A 258 -5.78 -0.75 14.27
CA TYR A 258 -5.85 -0.12 15.58
C TYR A 258 -6.73 -0.90 16.57
N ASP A 259 -7.93 -1.31 16.16
CA ASP A 259 -8.85 -2.07 17.01
C ASP A 259 -8.28 -3.44 17.37
N HIS A 260 -7.56 -4.08 16.43
CA HIS A 260 -6.87 -5.33 16.69
C HIS A 260 -5.74 -5.13 17.70
N GLU A 261 -4.92 -4.10 17.53
CA GLU A 261 -3.85 -3.78 18.47
C GLU A 261 -4.36 -3.43 19.86
N LEU A 262 -5.52 -2.77 19.96
CA LEU A 262 -6.17 -2.49 21.23
C LEU A 262 -6.63 -3.78 21.91
N CYS A 263 -7.31 -4.67 21.18
CA CYS A 263 -7.69 -5.98 21.69
C CYS A 263 -6.47 -6.76 22.19
N VAL A 264 -5.40 -6.82 21.40
CA VAL A 264 -4.16 -7.51 21.78
C VAL A 264 -3.62 -6.96 23.09
N ALA A 265 -3.59 -5.63 23.27
CA ALA A 265 -3.10 -5.01 24.49
C ALA A 265 -3.99 -5.34 25.71
N GLU A 266 -5.32 -5.34 25.54
CA GLU A 266 -6.29 -5.69 26.58
C GLU A 266 -6.18 -7.16 27.00
N GLU A 267 -6.17 -8.09 26.04
CA GLU A 267 -6.07 -9.53 26.33
C GLU A 267 -4.69 -9.92 26.89
N GLN A 268 -3.62 -9.24 26.47
CA GLN A 268 -2.29 -9.38 27.09
C GLN A 268 -2.33 -8.95 28.56
N HIS A 269 -2.94 -7.81 28.86
CA HIS A 269 -3.11 -7.34 30.23
C HIS A 269 -3.88 -8.33 31.09
N ASP A 270 -5.02 -8.81 30.60
CA ASP A 270 -5.88 -9.75 31.33
C ASP A 270 -5.15 -11.08 31.60
N TYR A 271 -4.42 -11.60 30.61
CA TYR A 271 -3.58 -12.78 30.80
C TYR A 271 -2.53 -12.55 31.91
N CYS A 272 -1.82 -11.43 31.86
CA CYS A 272 -0.79 -11.08 32.84
C CYS A 272 -1.36 -10.97 34.25
N VAL A 273 -2.51 -10.32 34.42
CA VAL A 273 -3.19 -10.19 35.71
C VAL A 273 -3.60 -11.56 36.24
N ALA A 274 -4.10 -12.45 35.38
CA ALA A 274 -4.49 -13.81 35.77
C ALA A 274 -3.31 -14.73 36.13
N HIS A 275 -2.11 -14.48 35.59
CA HIS A 275 -0.94 -15.36 35.72
C HIS A 275 0.20 -14.78 36.57
N GLY A 276 -0.11 -13.85 37.50
CA GLY A 276 0.84 -13.42 38.53
C GLY A 276 1.65 -12.16 38.20
N GLY A 277 1.22 -11.37 37.21
CA GLY A 277 1.72 -10.02 36.95
C GLY A 277 3.05 -9.99 36.20
N PRO A 278 4.02 -9.15 36.58
CA PRO A 278 5.20 -8.83 35.74
C PRO A 278 6.25 -9.95 35.62
N SER A 279 6.09 -11.05 36.35
CA SER A 279 7.06 -12.17 36.36
C SER A 279 6.72 -13.20 35.27
N ILE A 280 7.01 -12.87 34.01
CA ILE A 280 6.68 -13.70 32.84
C ILE A 280 7.80 -14.74 32.59
N SER A 281 7.46 -16.03 32.53
CA SER A 281 8.35 -17.06 32.01
C SER A 281 8.26 -17.19 30.48
N PRO A 282 9.22 -17.82 29.78
CA PRO A 282 9.07 -18.11 28.36
C PRO A 282 7.81 -18.92 28.00
N ALA A 283 7.34 -19.81 28.90
CA ALA A 283 6.10 -20.56 28.70
C ALA A 283 4.87 -19.64 28.74
N ASP A 284 4.93 -18.57 29.53
CA ASP A 284 3.85 -17.58 29.59
C ASP A 284 3.81 -16.73 28.31
N LEU A 285 4.92 -16.54 27.59
CA LEU A 285 4.90 -15.83 26.31
C LEU A 285 4.15 -16.60 25.22
N GLU A 286 4.31 -17.93 25.16
CA GLU A 286 3.53 -18.79 24.26
C GLU A 286 2.05 -18.82 24.68
N GLY A 287 1.79 -18.90 25.98
CA GLY A 287 0.44 -18.82 26.55
C GLY A 287 -0.27 -17.50 26.23
N ILE A 288 0.43 -16.37 26.34
CA ILE A 288 -0.08 -15.04 25.97
C ILE A 288 -0.48 -15.02 24.49
N SER A 289 0.37 -15.51 23.59
CA SER A 289 0.05 -15.50 22.14
C SER A 289 -1.16 -16.36 21.84
N ALA A 290 -1.21 -17.59 22.39
CA ALA A 290 -2.35 -18.48 22.20
C ALA A 290 -3.65 -17.92 22.78
N TYR A 291 -3.56 -17.24 23.93
CA TYR A 291 -4.69 -16.56 24.56
C TYR A 291 -5.20 -15.41 23.69
N VAL A 292 -4.31 -14.52 23.22
CA VAL A 292 -4.66 -13.43 22.30
C VAL A 292 -5.29 -13.96 21.02
N ASP A 293 -4.71 -14.99 20.40
CA ASP A 293 -5.24 -15.58 19.16
C ASP A 293 -6.64 -16.20 19.35
N ALA A 294 -6.97 -16.67 20.56
CA ALA A 294 -8.28 -17.22 20.88
C ALA A 294 -9.35 -16.16 21.17
N HIS A 295 -8.97 -14.96 21.61
CA HIS A 295 -9.90 -13.92 22.06
C HIS A 295 -10.02 -12.74 21.10
N CYS A 296 -8.94 -12.39 20.39
CA CYS A 296 -8.95 -11.27 19.46
C CYS A 296 -9.35 -11.68 18.04
N PRO A 297 -10.34 -11.00 17.42
CA PRO A 297 -10.60 -11.14 16.00
C PRO A 297 -9.35 -10.78 15.18
N THR A 298 -9.16 -11.47 14.05
CA THR A 298 -8.10 -11.15 13.09
C THR A 298 -8.30 -9.74 12.51
N ILE A 299 -7.21 -9.11 12.04
CA ILE A 299 -7.28 -7.78 11.42
C ILE A 299 -8.27 -7.77 10.25
N ASN A 300 -8.31 -8.85 9.46
CA ASN A 300 -9.25 -8.98 8.36
C ASN A 300 -10.72 -9.12 8.83
N ALA A 301 -10.97 -9.88 9.89
CA ALA A 301 -12.31 -9.98 10.47
C ALA A 301 -12.81 -8.61 10.98
N MET A 302 -11.91 -7.80 11.55
CA MET A 302 -12.21 -6.42 11.92
C MET A 302 -12.41 -5.53 10.68
N TYR A 303 -11.53 -5.62 9.69
CA TYR A 303 -11.64 -4.88 8.43
C TYR A 303 -12.96 -5.13 7.70
N LEU A 304 -13.45 -6.36 7.67
CA LEU A 304 -14.73 -6.70 7.06
C LEU A 304 -15.94 -6.09 7.80
N LYS A 305 -15.81 -5.82 9.10
CA LYS A 305 -16.82 -5.14 9.92
C LYS A 305 -16.71 -3.61 9.86
N GLU A 306 -15.50 -3.09 9.59
CA GLU A 306 -15.27 -1.66 9.47
C GLU A 306 -16.15 -1.05 8.37
N PRO A 307 -16.84 0.08 8.65
CA PRO A 307 -17.63 0.76 7.63
C PRO A 307 -16.74 1.23 6.48
N ARG A 308 -17.30 1.25 5.27
CA ARG A 308 -16.60 1.71 4.06
C ARG A 308 -16.12 3.16 4.16
N SER A 309 -16.78 3.97 4.99
CA SER A 309 -16.39 5.34 5.28
C SER A 309 -16.34 5.55 6.79
N GLY A 310 -15.29 6.17 7.30
CA GLY A 310 -15.16 6.43 8.73
C GLY A 310 -14.25 7.60 9.06
N GLN A 311 -14.07 7.83 10.36
CA GLN A 311 -13.11 8.82 10.84
C GLN A 311 -11.67 8.36 10.58
N VAL A 312 -10.74 9.31 10.59
CA VAL A 312 -9.31 9.00 10.54
C VAL A 312 -8.96 8.16 11.80
N PRO A 313 -8.20 7.06 11.66
CA PRO A 313 -7.81 6.23 12.79
C PRO A 313 -7.02 7.02 13.83
N PRO A 314 -7.13 6.68 15.13
CA PRO A 314 -6.29 7.29 16.16
C PRO A 314 -4.80 7.07 15.90
N ARG A 315 -3.99 8.13 16.07
CA ARG A 315 -2.53 8.06 16.00
C ARG A 315 -1.94 7.72 17.38
N VAL A 316 -2.25 6.55 17.92
CA VAL A 316 -1.66 6.10 19.19
C VAL A 316 -0.71 4.95 18.90
N SER A 317 0.54 5.08 19.34
CA SER A 317 1.51 3.98 19.27
C SER A 317 1.24 3.01 20.42
N LEU A 318 0.64 1.86 20.11
CA LEU A 318 0.47 0.74 21.05
C LEU A 318 1.73 -0.13 21.16
N GLN A 319 2.82 0.30 20.53
CA GLN A 319 4.10 -0.42 20.45
C GLN A 319 4.74 -0.67 21.82
N ARG A 320 4.41 0.15 22.84
CA ARG A 320 4.87 -0.06 24.23
C ARG A 320 4.29 -1.33 24.86
N PHE A 321 3.05 -1.68 24.55
CA PHE A 321 2.39 -2.88 25.11
C PHE A 321 3.00 -4.16 24.56
N ARG A 322 3.38 -4.18 23.28
CA ARG A 322 4.05 -5.34 22.67
C ARG A 322 5.45 -5.61 23.23
N ALA A 323 6.18 -4.58 23.64
CA ALA A 323 7.54 -4.72 24.14
C ALA A 323 7.59 -5.27 25.57
N ASN A 324 6.55 -5.03 26.37
CA ASN A 324 6.46 -5.52 27.73
C ASN A 324 4.99 -5.79 28.09
N PRO A 325 4.44 -6.95 27.67
CA PRO A 325 3.00 -7.23 27.79
C PRO A 325 2.51 -7.23 29.24
N CYS A 326 3.39 -7.50 30.22
CA CYS A 326 3.04 -7.42 31.65
C CYS A 326 3.72 -6.25 32.40
N GLY A 327 4.39 -5.34 31.67
CA GLY A 327 5.08 -4.19 32.24
C GLY A 327 4.21 -2.94 32.25
N PHE A 328 3.17 -3.00 33.07
CA PHE A 328 2.32 -1.85 33.39
C PHE A 328 3.01 -0.93 34.41
#